data_AF-A0A952I6N1-F1
#
_entry.id   AF-A0A952I6N1-F1
#
_cell.length_a   1.000
_cell.length_b   1.000
_cell.length_c   1.000
_cell.angle_alpha   90.00
_cell.angle_beta   90.00
_cell.angle_gamma   90.00
#
_symmetry.space_group_name_H-M   'P 1'
#
loop_
_entity.id
_entity.type
_entity.pdbx_description
1 polymer ?
#
loop_
_entity_poly.entity_id
_entity_poly.type
_entity_poly.pdbx_seq_one_letter_code
_entity_poly.pdbx_strand_id
1 'polypeptide(L)'
;MRTLLIDSVSGITEIQFLDIPSFAPERVLLIKRDGDNYMAILRRPSRSIWYSQFEDEKSEIEIINFEKEIDLEMVEVLKCLYESVLRNLKVHNDESWTADAGNFYFSANLPGLRTGTTKSPKRGSKMEELVHINEEIIRLVEKTKGSEIIFSKELIDRIRSLEKEIEN
;
A
#
# COMPACT_ATOMS: atom_id res chain seq x y z
N MET A 1 -8.23 -13.85 -1.93
CA MET A 1 -7.75 -12.50 -1.55
C MET A 1 -7.25 -11.70 -2.76
N ARG A 2 -6.18 -12.11 -3.46
CA ARG A 2 -5.67 -11.42 -4.67
C ARG A 2 -6.75 -11.20 -5.73
N THR A 3 -7.52 -12.23 -6.06
CA THR A 3 -8.60 -12.12 -7.07
C THR A 3 -9.77 -11.23 -6.66
N LEU A 4 -10.00 -11.04 -5.35
CA LEU A 4 -11.07 -10.17 -4.87
C LEU A 4 -10.63 -8.70 -4.80
N LEU A 5 -9.39 -8.45 -4.36
CA LEU A 5 -8.90 -7.09 -4.08
C LEU A 5 -8.06 -6.49 -5.22
N ILE A 6 -7.48 -7.29 -6.12
CA ILE A 6 -6.50 -6.81 -7.11
C ILE A 6 -6.97 -7.06 -8.56
N ASP A 7 -7.45 -8.26 -8.87
CA ASP A 7 -7.64 -8.70 -10.28
C ASP A 7 -8.77 -7.95 -11.04
N SER A 8 -9.67 -7.26 -10.35
CA SER A 8 -10.83 -6.57 -10.99
C SER A 8 -10.58 -5.11 -11.37
N VAL A 9 -9.36 -4.60 -11.28
CA VAL A 9 -9.04 -3.19 -11.55
C VAL A 9 -8.30 -3.08 -12.89
N SER A 10 -8.81 -2.29 -13.85
CA SER A 10 -8.12 -2.01 -15.13
C SER A 10 -6.87 -1.14 -14.96
N GLY A 11 -6.11 -0.94 -16.05
CA GLY A 11 -4.93 -0.09 -16.08
C GLY A 11 -3.63 -0.74 -15.59
N ILE A 12 -2.53 -0.02 -15.72
CA ILE A 12 -1.20 -0.48 -15.31
C ILE A 12 -1.00 -0.13 -13.83
N THR A 13 -0.76 -1.12 -12.98
CA THR A 13 -0.40 -0.89 -11.58
C THR A 13 1.05 -0.40 -11.50
N GLU A 14 1.24 0.85 -11.11
CA GLU A 14 2.57 1.45 -10.91
C GLU A 14 3.11 1.11 -9.51
N ILE A 15 2.25 1.17 -8.49
CA ILE A 15 2.58 0.86 -7.10
C ILE A 15 1.44 0.06 -6.48
N GLN A 16 1.78 -0.90 -5.63
CA GLN A 16 0.82 -1.60 -4.80
C GLN A 16 1.38 -1.78 -3.39
N PHE A 17 0.52 -1.50 -2.41
CA PHE A 17 0.70 -1.79 -1.00
C PHE A 17 -0.46 -2.64 -0.51
N LEU A 18 -0.17 -3.82 0.03
CA LEU A 18 -1.15 -4.70 0.62
C LEU A 18 -0.85 -4.84 2.12
N ASP A 19 -1.80 -4.43 2.93
CA ASP A 19 -1.80 -4.58 4.37
C ASP A 19 -2.74 -5.74 4.76
N ILE A 20 -2.18 -6.74 5.44
CA ILE A 20 -2.89 -7.87 6.02
C ILE A 20 -2.72 -7.80 7.54
N PRO A 21 -3.57 -7.02 8.23
CA PRO A 21 -3.53 -6.88 9.68
C PRO A 21 -4.11 -8.12 10.36
N SER A 22 -3.69 -8.39 11.60
CA SER A 22 -4.05 -9.61 12.35
C SER A 22 -5.52 -9.64 12.80
N PHE A 23 -6.11 -8.47 13.06
CA PHE A 23 -7.44 -8.33 13.69
C PHE A 23 -8.33 -7.31 12.98
N ALA A 24 -8.03 -6.97 11.73
CA ALA A 24 -8.83 -6.03 10.93
C ALA A 24 -8.99 -6.54 9.49
N PRO A 25 -9.96 -6.01 8.72
CA PRO A 25 -10.07 -6.32 7.31
C PRO A 25 -8.80 -5.93 6.53
N GLU A 26 -8.47 -6.73 5.53
CA GLU A 26 -7.31 -6.50 4.66
C GLU A 26 -7.51 -5.23 3.81
N ARG A 27 -6.42 -4.55 3.48
CA ARG A 27 -6.50 -3.31 2.69
C ARG A 27 -5.47 -3.35 1.57
N VAL A 28 -5.87 -2.93 0.38
CA VAL A 28 -4.93 -2.71 -0.71
C VAL A 28 -5.02 -1.28 -1.19
N LEU A 29 -3.88 -0.62 -1.26
CA LEU A 29 -3.68 0.64 -1.96
C LEU A 29 -2.98 0.34 -3.29
N LEU A 30 -3.55 0.83 -4.38
CA LEU A 30 -3.01 0.73 -5.72
C LEU A 30 -2.81 2.15 -6.26
N ILE A 31 -1.63 2.43 -6.81
CA ILE A 31 -1.44 3.57 -7.70
C ILE A 31 -1.44 3.02 -9.12
N LYS A 32 -2.38 3.48 -9.93
CA LYS A 32 -2.58 3.00 -11.29
C LYS A 32 -2.43 4.12 -12.29
N ARG A 33 -1.91 3.76 -13.47
CA ARG A 33 -1.92 4.61 -14.66
C ARG A 33 -3.02 4.13 -15.61
N ASP A 34 -3.88 5.05 -16.00
CA ASP A 34 -4.90 4.87 -17.04
C ASP A 34 -4.76 5.98 -18.09
N GLY A 35 -4.16 5.64 -19.23
CA GLY A 35 -3.72 6.63 -20.21
C GLY A 35 -2.68 7.59 -19.61
N ASP A 36 -3.00 8.89 -19.66
CA ASP A 36 -2.17 9.98 -19.10
C ASP A 36 -2.51 10.30 -17.64
N ASN A 37 -3.56 9.70 -17.08
CA ASN A 37 -4.03 9.96 -15.73
C ASN A 37 -3.52 8.92 -14.74
N TYR A 38 -3.42 9.32 -13.47
CA TYR A 38 -3.08 8.43 -12.37
C TYR A 38 -4.16 8.42 -11.30
N MET A 39 -4.45 7.23 -10.79
CA MET A 39 -5.48 6.97 -9.78
C MET A 39 -4.87 6.29 -8.57
N ALA A 40 -5.17 6.82 -7.38
CA ALA A 40 -5.00 6.15 -6.11
C ALA A 40 -6.30 5.41 -5.76
N ILE A 41 -6.22 4.09 -5.70
CA ILE A 41 -7.36 3.20 -5.50
C ILE A 41 -7.14 2.44 -4.19
N LEU A 42 -8.00 2.68 -3.21
CA LEU A 42 -8.08 1.91 -1.98
C LEU A 42 -9.22 0.92 -2.07
N ARG A 43 -8.93 -0.36 -1.83
CA ARG A 43 -9.95 -1.40 -1.73
C ARG A 43 -9.82 -2.13 -0.40
N ARG A 44 -10.95 -2.35 0.27
CA ARG A 44 -11.02 -3.16 1.48
C ARG A 44 -12.33 -3.94 1.52
N PRO A 45 -12.31 -5.19 2.01
CA PRO A 45 -13.53 -5.93 2.19
C PRO A 45 -14.30 -5.38 3.40
N SER A 46 -15.63 -5.54 3.39
CA SER A 46 -16.50 -5.13 4.50
C SER A 46 -16.20 -5.89 5.80
N ARG A 47 -15.61 -7.09 5.68
CA ARG A 47 -15.13 -7.96 6.76
C ARG A 47 -13.87 -8.71 6.33
N SER A 48 -13.08 -9.22 7.29
CA SER A 48 -11.83 -9.93 6.96
C SER A 48 -12.10 -11.16 6.08
N ILE A 49 -11.36 -11.24 4.97
CA ILE A 49 -11.40 -12.36 4.04
C ILE A 49 -10.84 -13.62 4.71
N TRP A 50 -9.81 -13.49 5.55
CA TRP A 50 -9.27 -14.63 6.29
C TRP A 50 -10.28 -15.23 7.26
N TYR A 51 -10.91 -14.40 8.11
CA TYR A 51 -11.83 -14.91 9.13
C TYR A 51 -13.15 -15.42 8.53
N SER A 52 -13.65 -14.78 7.48
CA SER A 52 -14.89 -15.20 6.79
C SER A 52 -14.83 -16.61 6.18
N GLN A 53 -13.64 -17.18 5.98
CA GLN A 53 -13.50 -18.57 5.50
C GLN A 53 -13.83 -19.62 6.56
N PHE A 54 -13.87 -19.22 7.83
CA PHE A 54 -14.16 -20.10 8.97
C PHE A 54 -15.61 -19.95 9.48
N GLU A 55 -16.42 -19.10 8.86
CA GLU A 55 -17.84 -18.93 9.18
C GLU A 55 -18.72 -19.84 8.31
N ASP A 56 -19.76 -20.44 8.91
CA ASP A 56 -20.69 -21.34 8.21
C ASP A 56 -21.55 -20.62 7.15
N GLU A 57 -21.64 -19.28 7.22
CA GLU A 57 -22.34 -18.47 6.24
C GLU A 57 -21.39 -17.95 5.15
N LYS A 58 -21.49 -18.55 3.95
CA LYS A 58 -20.92 -18.04 2.70
C LYS A 58 -21.62 -16.75 2.23
N SER A 59 -21.76 -15.74 3.07
CA SER A 59 -22.22 -14.44 2.63
C SER A 59 -21.13 -13.78 1.76
N GLU A 60 -21.55 -13.28 0.60
CA GLU A 60 -20.65 -12.61 -0.34
C GLU A 60 -19.92 -11.44 0.36
N ILE A 61 -18.60 -11.41 0.24
CA ILE A 61 -17.79 -10.36 0.84
C ILE A 61 -17.87 -9.13 -0.07
N GLU A 62 -18.60 -8.12 0.37
CA GLU A 62 -18.64 -6.81 -0.29
C GLU A 62 -17.25 -6.16 -0.28
N ILE A 63 -16.82 -5.64 -1.42
CA ILE A 63 -15.58 -4.86 -1.53
C ILE A 63 -15.92 -3.38 -1.59
N ILE A 64 -15.48 -2.64 -0.58
CA ILE A 64 -15.58 -1.19 -0.50
C ILE A 64 -14.41 -0.60 -1.28
N ASN A 65 -14.72 0.25 -2.25
CA ASN A 65 -13.73 0.88 -3.13
C ASN A 65 -13.76 2.40 -2.96
N PHE A 66 -12.57 2.99 -2.88
CA PHE A 66 -12.35 4.43 -2.94
C PHE A 66 -11.35 4.69 -4.05
N GLU A 67 -11.65 5.66 -4.89
CA GLU A 67 -10.82 6.00 -6.04
C GLU A 67 -10.72 7.52 -6.13
N LYS A 68 -9.47 7.99 -6.26
CA LYS A 68 -9.11 9.40 -6.33
C LYS A 68 -8.01 9.61 -7.35
N GLU A 69 -8.07 10.71 -8.08
CA GLU A 69 -6.98 11.19 -8.93
C GLU A 69 -5.77 11.55 -8.05
N ILE A 70 -4.57 11.29 -8.57
CA ILE A 70 -3.30 11.67 -7.95
C ILE A 70 -2.40 12.28 -9.02
N ASP A 71 -1.75 13.40 -8.70
CA ASP A 71 -0.87 14.09 -9.64
C ASP A 71 0.40 13.28 -9.95
N LEU A 72 0.91 13.42 -11.18
CA LEU A 72 2.12 12.75 -11.66
C LEU A 72 3.34 13.03 -10.76
N GLU A 73 3.52 14.27 -10.28
CA GLU A 73 4.62 14.62 -9.38
C GLU A 73 4.58 13.77 -8.09
N MET A 74 3.39 13.56 -7.52
CA MET A 74 3.22 12.74 -6.32
C MET A 74 3.48 11.27 -6.61
N VAL A 75 3.06 10.79 -7.78
CA VAL A 75 3.34 9.41 -8.22
C VAL A 75 4.84 9.19 -8.37
N GLU A 76 5.56 10.10 -9.02
CA GLU A 76 7.01 9.99 -9.20
C GLU A 76 7.75 10.05 -7.85
N VAL A 77 7.32 10.91 -6.92
CA VAL A 77 7.85 10.92 -5.54
C VAL A 77 7.68 9.57 -4.84
N LEU A 78 6.52 8.93 -4.99
CA LEU A 78 6.31 7.58 -4.43
C LEU A 78 7.14 6.51 -5.16
N LYS A 79 7.27 6.61 -6.48
CA LYS A 79 8.06 5.65 -7.26
C LYS A 79 9.53 5.68 -6.87
N CYS A 80 10.11 6.85 -6.66
CA CYS A 80 11.47 6.98 -6.15
C CYS A 80 11.63 6.29 -4.79
N LEU A 81 10.73 6.56 -3.84
CA LEU A 81 10.75 5.89 -2.54
C LEU A 81 10.67 4.35 -2.68
N TYR A 82 9.72 3.85 -3.48
CA TYR A 82 9.55 2.41 -3.68
C TYR A 82 10.75 1.79 -4.39
N GLU A 83 11.38 2.49 -5.33
CA GLU A 83 12.61 2.06 -5.98
C GLU A 83 13.75 1.91 -4.98
N SER A 84 13.97 2.91 -4.11
CA SER A 84 15.02 2.89 -3.10
C SER A 84 14.77 1.81 -2.05
N VAL A 85 13.53 1.66 -1.56
CA VAL A 85 13.11 0.57 -0.65
C VAL A 85 13.40 -0.79 -1.27
N LEU A 86 12.88 -1.05 -2.48
CA LEU A 86 12.93 -2.37 -3.12
C LEU A 86 14.31 -2.71 -3.70
N ARG A 87 15.24 -1.75 -3.76
CA ARG A 87 16.65 -1.98 -4.13
C ARG A 87 17.54 -2.24 -2.92
N ASN A 88 17.42 -1.43 -1.88
CA ASN A 88 18.44 -1.32 -0.84
C ASN A 88 18.05 -2.01 0.46
N LEU A 89 16.74 -2.13 0.73
CA LEU A 89 16.27 -2.92 1.86
C LEU A 89 16.14 -4.36 1.39
N LYS A 90 16.87 -5.30 2.01
CA LYS A 90 16.53 -6.72 1.89
C LYS A 90 15.12 -6.87 2.45
N VAL A 91 14.09 -6.90 1.59
CA VAL A 91 12.68 -6.96 2.00
C VAL A 91 12.27 -8.39 2.43
N HIS A 92 13.18 -9.03 3.16
CA HIS A 92 13.08 -10.29 3.88
C HIS A 92 13.71 -10.04 5.26
N ASN A 93 13.15 -9.11 6.02
CA ASN A 93 13.67 -8.88 7.37
C ASN A 93 13.09 -9.98 8.27
N ASP A 94 13.91 -10.98 8.57
CA ASP A 94 13.63 -12.10 9.48
C ASP A 94 13.51 -11.60 10.93
N GLU A 95 12.54 -10.74 11.26
CA GLU A 95 12.50 -10.21 12.64
C GLU A 95 11.12 -10.26 13.31
N SER A 96 11.08 -11.17 14.28
CA SER A 96 10.04 -11.57 15.25
C SER A 96 8.81 -12.28 14.68
N TRP A 97 8.81 -13.61 14.83
CA TRP A 97 7.58 -14.41 14.84
C TRP A 97 6.76 -14.04 16.08
N THR A 98 5.93 -13.01 15.96
CA THR A 98 4.82 -12.79 16.89
C THR A 98 3.54 -13.22 16.18
N ALA A 99 2.71 -14.04 16.85
CA ALA A 99 1.48 -14.58 16.26
C ALA A 99 0.50 -13.47 15.81
N ASP A 100 0.65 -12.28 16.38
CA ASP A 100 -0.19 -11.10 16.14
C ASP A 100 0.44 -10.11 15.15
N ALA A 101 1.48 -10.49 14.41
CA ALA A 101 2.14 -9.59 13.46
C ALA A 101 1.34 -9.39 12.16
N GLY A 102 1.07 -8.12 11.82
CA GLY A 102 0.53 -7.75 10.52
C GLY A 102 1.57 -7.99 9.42
N ASN A 103 1.10 -8.38 8.24
CA ASN A 103 1.96 -8.63 7.08
C ASN A 103 1.72 -7.54 6.04
N PHE A 104 2.81 -6.93 5.56
CA PHE A 104 2.77 -5.90 4.55
C PHE A 104 3.51 -6.36 3.31
N TYR A 105 2.92 -6.14 2.14
CA TYR A 105 3.49 -6.48 0.84
C TYR A 105 3.56 -5.22 0.00
N PHE A 106 4.69 -5.02 -0.65
CA PHE A 106 4.99 -3.88 -1.49
C PHE A 106 5.31 -4.37 -2.90
N SER A 107 4.87 -3.66 -3.92
CA SER A 107 5.38 -3.86 -5.27
C SER A 107 5.34 -2.57 -6.07
N ALA A 108 6.29 -2.44 -7.00
CA ALA A 108 6.34 -1.33 -7.94
C ALA A 108 6.72 -1.80 -9.34
N ASN A 109 6.11 -1.16 -10.34
CA ASN A 109 6.39 -1.35 -11.76
C ASN A 109 7.65 -0.58 -12.15
N LEU A 110 8.79 -1.16 -11.79
CA LEU A 110 10.13 -0.68 -12.14
C LEU A 110 10.68 -1.56 -13.29
N PRO A 111 11.90 -1.31 -13.81
CA PRO A 111 12.54 -2.26 -14.72
C PRO A 111 12.60 -3.66 -14.08
N GLY A 112 11.70 -4.54 -14.54
CA GLY A 112 11.31 -5.76 -13.83
C GLY A 112 10.37 -5.45 -12.65
N LEU A 113 9.23 -6.17 -12.56
CA LEU A 113 8.34 -6.06 -11.40
C LEU A 113 9.14 -6.37 -10.12
N ARG A 114 9.23 -5.38 -9.23
CA ARG A 114 9.90 -5.55 -7.93
C ARG A 114 8.87 -5.70 -6.84
N THR A 115 9.14 -6.61 -5.92
CA THR A 115 8.25 -6.92 -4.80
C THR A 115 9.06 -7.02 -3.52
N GLY A 116 8.42 -6.74 -2.40
CA GLY A 116 9.01 -6.91 -1.08
C GLY A 116 7.96 -7.13 -0.01
N THR A 117 8.37 -7.68 1.14
CA THR A 117 7.46 -7.99 2.25
C THR A 117 8.07 -7.66 3.61
N THR A 118 7.27 -7.13 4.54
CA THR A 118 7.71 -7.02 5.94
C THR A 118 6.61 -7.47 6.89
N LYS A 119 7.00 -7.89 8.09
CA LYS A 119 6.09 -8.24 9.19
C LYS A 119 6.32 -7.26 10.32
N SER A 120 5.25 -6.67 10.86
CA SER A 120 5.25 -5.75 12.03
C SER A 120 6.60 -5.06 12.27
N PRO A 121 6.99 -4.09 11.42
CA PRO A 121 8.34 -3.54 11.45
C PRO A 121 8.66 -2.92 12.81
N LYS A 122 9.93 -3.02 13.22
CA LYS A 122 10.40 -2.48 14.50
C LYS A 122 10.11 -0.98 14.59
N ARG A 123 9.67 -0.53 15.76
CA ARG A 123 9.49 0.89 16.06
C ARG A 123 10.76 1.71 15.79
N GLY A 124 10.60 2.81 15.07
CA GLY A 124 11.66 3.70 14.60
C GLY A 124 12.45 3.19 13.40
N SER A 125 12.06 2.07 12.78
CA SER A 125 12.75 1.58 11.57
C SER A 125 12.26 2.26 10.30
N LYS A 126 13.12 2.28 9.27
CA LYS A 126 12.77 2.77 7.91
C LYS A 126 11.53 2.06 7.34
N MET A 127 11.34 0.77 7.66
CA MET A 127 10.17 0.01 7.23
C MET A 127 8.89 0.40 8.00
N GLU A 128 8.98 0.78 9.27
CA GLU A 128 7.83 1.32 9.99
C GLU A 128 7.38 2.65 9.37
N GLU A 129 8.33 3.54 9.04
CA GLU A 129 8.00 4.80 8.39
C GLU A 129 7.39 4.61 7.00
N LEU A 130 7.87 3.64 6.22
CA LEU A 130 7.25 3.27 4.95
C LEU A 130 5.78 2.83 5.14
N VAL A 131 5.50 2.01 6.15
CA VAL A 131 4.13 1.60 6.48
C VAL A 131 3.30 2.82 6.88
N HIS A 132 3.81 3.70 7.74
CA HIS A 132 3.09 4.92 8.15
C HIS A 132 2.77 5.85 6.98
N ILE A 133 3.68 6.03 6.04
CA ILE A 133 3.44 6.80 4.81
C ILE A 133 2.27 6.19 4.03
N ASN A 134 2.27 4.87 3.81
CA ASN A 134 1.17 4.21 3.10
C ASN A 134 -0.16 4.30 3.87
N GLU A 135 -0.14 4.17 5.19
CA GLU A 135 -1.34 4.38 6.03
C GLU A 135 -1.90 5.79 5.93
N GLU A 136 -1.03 6.80 5.84
CA GLU A 136 -1.45 8.18 5.65
C GLU A 136 -2.08 8.39 4.28
N ILE A 137 -1.52 7.80 3.22
CA ILE A 137 -2.10 7.82 1.87
C ILE A 137 -3.45 7.11 1.85
N ILE A 138 -3.58 5.94 2.50
CA ILE A 138 -4.86 5.24 2.66
C ILE A 138 -5.91 6.16 3.29
N ARG A 139 -5.56 6.86 4.37
CA ARG A 139 -6.46 7.81 5.04
C ARG A 139 -6.83 8.98 4.14
N LEU A 140 -5.89 9.48 3.34
CA LEU A 140 -6.15 10.54 2.36
C LEU A 140 -7.16 10.07 1.31
N VAL A 141 -6.96 8.89 0.72
CA VAL A 141 -7.88 8.32 -0.28
C VAL A 141 -9.27 8.11 0.31
N GLU A 142 -9.36 7.57 1.53
CA GLU A 142 -10.64 7.25 2.18
C GLU A 142 -11.42 8.51 2.62
N LYS A 143 -10.73 9.54 3.15
CA LYS A 143 -11.40 10.71 3.77
C LYS A 143 -11.59 11.89 2.83
N THR A 144 -10.91 11.91 1.69
CA THR A 144 -11.01 13.03 0.75
C THR A 144 -12.39 13.07 0.10
N LYS A 145 -13.08 14.20 0.27
CA LYS A 145 -14.40 14.42 -0.32
C LYS A 145 -14.35 14.76 -1.81
N GLY A 146 -13.26 15.38 -2.28
CA GLY A 146 -13.04 15.74 -3.69
C GLY A 146 -12.65 14.54 -4.57
N SER A 147 -12.47 14.75 -5.88
CA SER A 147 -12.02 13.70 -6.81
C SER A 147 -10.52 13.43 -6.74
N GLU A 148 -9.73 14.37 -6.22
CA GLU A 148 -8.27 14.33 -6.23
C GLU A 148 -7.70 14.34 -4.81
N ILE A 149 -6.63 13.58 -4.58
CA ILE A 149 -5.82 13.66 -3.35
C ILE A 149 -4.60 14.55 -3.57
N ILE A 150 -4.30 15.38 -2.56
CA ILE A 150 -3.13 16.26 -2.57
C ILE A 150 -2.26 15.92 -1.37
N PHE A 151 -0.98 15.63 -1.61
CA PHE A 151 -0.03 15.41 -0.53
C PHE A 151 0.33 16.73 0.12
N SER A 152 0.27 16.75 1.46
CA SER A 152 0.79 17.87 2.22
C SER A 152 2.30 17.98 2.01
N LYS A 153 2.84 19.20 2.16
CA LYS A 153 4.28 19.40 2.14
C LYS A 153 5.01 18.50 3.15
N GLU A 154 4.41 18.33 4.33
CA GLU A 154 4.95 17.45 5.38
C GLU A 154 5.07 15.99 4.93
N LEU A 155 4.05 15.46 4.26
CA LEU A 155 4.08 14.10 3.72
C LEU A 155 5.15 13.95 2.63
N ILE A 156 5.26 14.93 1.73
CA ILE A 156 6.30 14.94 0.68
C ILE A 156 7.70 14.98 1.30
N ASP A 157 7.91 15.84 2.30
CA ASP A 157 9.19 15.98 2.98
C ASP A 157 9.57 14.68 3.71
N ARG A 158 8.60 14.00 4.33
CA ARG A 158 8.80 12.68 4.96
C ARG A 158 9.17 11.59 3.95
N ILE A 159 8.46 11.52 2.82
CA ILE A 159 8.77 10.57 1.73
C ILE A 159 10.21 10.76 1.25
N ARG A 160 10.59 12.00 0.94
CA ARG A 160 11.95 12.34 0.45
C ARG A 160 13.03 12.13 1.51
N SER A 161 12.72 12.37 2.79
CA SER A 161 13.65 12.08 3.89
C SER A 161 13.92 10.59 3.97
N LEU A 162 12.86 9.77 3.97
CA LEU A 162 12.98 8.31 4.04
C LEU A 162 13.74 7.75 2.82
N GLU A 163 13.44 8.23 1.62
CA GLU A 163 14.16 7.88 0.39
C GLU A 163 15.68 8.10 0.56
N LYS A 164 16.09 9.30 0.97
CA LYS A 164 17.51 9.64 1.21
C LYS A 164 18.13 8.79 2.31
N GLU A 165 17.40 8.53 3.38
CA GLU A 165 17.89 7.67 4.45
C GLU A 165 18.14 6.24 3.96
N ILE A 166 17.34 5.73 3.03
CA ILE A 166 17.50 4.37 2.48
C ILE A 166 18.68 4.29 1.51
N GLU A 167 18.99 5.36 0.78
CA GLU A 167 20.10 5.40 -0.17
C GLU A 167 21.48 5.55 0.48
N ASN A 168 21.54 6.13 1.69
CA ASN A 168 22.76 6.26 2.49
C ASN A 168 23.00 5.04 3.39
#